data_AF-U9UU33-F1
#
_entry.id   AF-U9UU33-F1
#
_cell.length_a   1.000
_cell.length_b   1.000
_cell.length_c   1.000
_cell.angle_alpha   90.00
_cell.angle_beta   90.00
_cell.angle_gamma   90.00
#
_symmetry.space_group_name_H-M   'P 1'
#
loop_
_entity.id
_entity.type
_entity.pdbx_description
1 polymer ?
#
loop_
_entity_poly.entity_id
_entity_poly.type
_entity_poly.pdbx_seq_one_letter_code
_entity_poly.pdbx_strand_id
1 'polypeptide(L)'
;MELFTVHNYDGRIQNHQELRSMINSKLIDFVLHPLHSTKDYIECANLLFKVFEKLKNNNEQDYLSDCIIPTICDWPGQVNIRRAITLRNNKGSESGIPLEILSLIPIIGPLHISLNSRETLFQTYHFFFEMLYHNLFGEKKVLSQKPKQTIINFILNLTFQGWKKICNVVINRFENSKDAEYRMMMDLLDNSIPLTLDIYAVLFRSGFFEGYLEGVVRIWVLFQRLRRHNYNKAPLIFLSDIFYWTSNNHPIIDILKNHLPIFNDYFVENFHSSIRNQTAESNSIQQIIQKAKIIDAERTNNLSFKEAFINLRNPTTFKTKLDYLEKKTSLFLLSLFDDIYHNMGNTQQINRNKYPNFSLPTFNINVDVKILPLAWNTQTKPSDNKFCDAEKCLLLLSNNSNLANNNNNIVLTCGHAYHKQCLDLLKGNCEYCFNYLSLNIEKNITSLKKRLFTPLKDNEKPLVEDEDNDSLSENNNDENIENNLEIIESNIDNL
;
A
#
# COMPACT_ATOMS: atom_id res chain seq x y z
N MET A 1 -14.98 10.57 -22.90
CA MET A 1 -13.57 10.61 -22.51
C MET A 1 -13.40 11.75 -21.52
N GLU A 2 -13.81 11.52 -20.27
CA GLU A 2 -13.41 12.32 -19.12
C GLU A 2 -12.67 11.31 -18.27
N LEU A 3 -11.34 11.48 -18.24
CA LEU A 3 -10.48 10.63 -17.44
C LEU A 3 -10.89 10.73 -15.98
N PHE A 4 -10.70 9.61 -15.27
CA PHE A 4 -10.48 9.51 -13.84
C PHE A 4 -9.97 10.82 -13.22
N THR A 5 -10.86 11.73 -12.84
CA THR A 5 -10.54 12.85 -11.95
C THR A 5 -10.51 12.32 -10.53
N VAL A 6 -9.49 11.49 -10.31
CA VAL A 6 -8.65 11.61 -9.13
C VAL A 6 -8.22 13.07 -9.05
N HIS A 7 -8.19 13.62 -7.84
CA HIS A 7 -7.69 14.95 -7.49
C HIS A 7 -6.88 15.64 -8.60
N ASN A 8 -7.32 16.83 -9.00
CA ASN A 8 -6.79 17.67 -10.09
C ASN A 8 -5.25 17.75 -10.11
N TYR A 9 -4.60 16.77 -10.74
CA TYR A 9 -3.15 16.65 -10.94
C TYR A 9 -2.81 16.30 -12.40
N ASP A 10 -3.79 16.39 -13.31
CA ASP A 10 -3.68 15.95 -14.71
C ASP A 10 -2.51 16.58 -15.47
N GLY A 11 -2.15 17.83 -15.15
CA GLY A 11 -0.98 18.48 -15.76
C GLY A 11 0.36 17.82 -15.44
N ARG A 12 0.53 17.23 -14.24
CA ARG A 12 1.80 16.57 -13.84
C ARG A 12 1.88 15.13 -14.33
N ILE A 13 0.74 14.43 -14.40
CA ILE A 13 0.68 13.04 -14.86
C ILE A 13 0.91 12.97 -16.38
N GLN A 14 0.45 13.96 -17.15
CA GLN A 14 0.75 14.05 -18.59
C GLN A 14 2.25 14.16 -18.89
N ASN A 15 3.02 14.91 -18.08
CA ASN A 15 4.46 15.09 -18.28
C ASN A 15 5.30 13.82 -18.00
N HIS A 16 4.72 12.77 -17.43
CA HIS A 16 5.44 11.54 -17.03
C HIS A 16 4.91 10.28 -17.75
N GLN A 17 4.13 10.43 -18.82
CA GLN A 17 3.61 9.29 -19.59
C GLN A 17 4.71 8.41 -20.19
N GLU A 18 5.86 8.98 -20.55
CA GLU A 18 7.02 8.26 -21.08
C GLU A 18 7.59 7.24 -20.08
N LEU A 19 7.44 7.47 -18.77
CA LEU A 19 7.88 6.55 -17.71
C LEU A 19 6.98 5.33 -17.55
N ARG A 20 5.87 5.23 -18.30
CA ARG A 20 5.12 3.97 -18.45
C ARG A 20 5.67 3.09 -19.57
N SER A 21 6.56 3.63 -20.41
CA SER A 21 7.14 2.88 -21.51
C SER A 21 8.40 2.17 -21.05
N MET A 22 8.61 0.94 -21.52
CA MET A 22 9.87 0.20 -21.34
C MET A 22 10.98 0.77 -22.25
N ILE A 23 10.75 1.89 -22.95
CA ILE A 23 11.69 2.44 -23.94
C ILE A 23 13.01 2.85 -23.27
N ASN A 24 12.93 3.35 -22.03
CA ASN A 24 14.09 3.81 -21.27
C ASN A 24 14.71 2.76 -20.34
N SER A 25 14.29 1.49 -20.44
CA SER A 25 14.92 0.38 -19.71
C SER A 25 15.77 -0.46 -20.67
N LYS A 26 16.64 -1.32 -20.15
CA LYS A 26 17.36 -2.33 -20.97
C LYS A 26 17.54 -3.59 -20.15
N LEU A 27 17.16 -4.74 -20.71
CA LEU A 27 17.51 -6.02 -20.11
C LEU A 27 19.02 -6.22 -20.19
N ILE A 28 19.65 -6.36 -19.03
CA ILE A 28 21.09 -6.67 -18.93
C ILE A 28 21.29 -8.19 -18.95
N ASP A 29 20.55 -8.89 -18.09
CA ASP A 29 20.59 -10.36 -18.01
C ASP A 29 19.26 -10.88 -17.44
N PHE A 30 18.99 -12.17 -17.63
CA PHE A 30 17.86 -12.88 -17.04
C PHE A 30 18.33 -14.22 -16.48
N VAL A 31 18.32 -14.35 -15.16
CA VAL A 31 18.89 -15.51 -14.46
C VAL A 31 17.83 -16.13 -13.56
N LEU A 32 17.68 -17.45 -13.64
CA LEU A 32 16.90 -18.20 -12.66
C LEU A 32 17.78 -18.44 -11.43
N HIS A 33 17.37 -17.89 -10.29
CA HIS A 33 18.06 -18.08 -9.02
C HIS A 33 17.02 -18.16 -7.88
N PRO A 34 17.21 -19.05 -6.88
CA PRO A 34 16.43 -18.96 -5.65
C PRO A 34 16.68 -17.60 -4.98
N LEU A 35 15.66 -16.91 -4.48
CA LEU A 35 15.79 -15.61 -3.79
C LEU A 35 15.26 -15.71 -2.36
N HIS A 36 15.72 -16.71 -1.61
CA HIS A 36 15.18 -17.08 -0.31
C HIS A 36 16.05 -16.62 0.87
N SER A 37 17.37 -16.50 0.66
CA SER A 37 18.33 -16.20 1.73
C SER A 37 19.21 -14.99 1.43
N THR A 38 19.88 -14.43 2.44
CA THR A 38 20.86 -13.36 2.21
C THR A 38 22.02 -13.81 1.32
N LYS A 39 22.41 -15.09 1.38
CA LYS A 39 23.44 -15.64 0.50
C LYS A 39 23.00 -15.63 -0.95
N ASP A 40 21.76 -16.02 -1.21
CA ASP A 40 21.21 -16.03 -2.56
C ASP A 40 21.24 -14.63 -3.20
N TYR A 41 20.92 -13.60 -2.40
CA TYR A 41 20.98 -12.21 -2.85
C TYR A 41 22.42 -11.74 -3.09
N ILE A 42 23.39 -12.19 -2.28
CA ILE A 42 24.82 -11.92 -2.51
C ILE A 42 25.28 -12.61 -3.81
N GLU A 43 24.86 -13.84 -4.06
CA GLU A 43 25.17 -14.59 -5.29
C GLU A 43 24.59 -13.89 -6.52
N CYS A 44 23.34 -13.41 -6.45
CA CYS A 44 22.74 -12.59 -7.50
C CYS A 44 23.47 -11.26 -7.72
N ALA A 45 23.86 -10.57 -6.64
CA ALA A 45 24.63 -9.34 -6.73
C ALA A 45 26.01 -9.59 -7.37
N ASN A 46 26.66 -10.72 -7.10
CA ASN A 46 27.92 -11.10 -7.74
C ASN A 46 27.79 -11.27 -9.26
N LEU A 47 26.66 -11.78 -9.74
CA LEU A 47 26.40 -11.85 -11.18
C LEU A 47 26.34 -10.46 -11.79
N LEU A 48 25.64 -9.53 -11.12
CA LEU A 48 25.57 -8.13 -11.53
C LEU A 48 26.95 -7.46 -11.53
N PHE A 49 27.77 -7.67 -10.49
CA PHE A 49 29.11 -7.07 -10.41
C PHE A 49 30.02 -7.54 -11.55
N LYS A 50 29.97 -8.83 -11.92
CA LYS A 50 30.70 -9.36 -13.09
C LYS A 50 30.27 -8.71 -14.40
N VAL A 51 29.02 -8.25 -14.53
CA VAL A 51 28.59 -7.48 -15.71
C VAL A 51 29.30 -6.13 -15.72
N PHE A 52 29.31 -5.39 -14.61
CA PHE A 52 29.97 -4.10 -14.53
C PHE A 52 31.48 -4.20 -14.74
N GLU A 53 32.14 -5.25 -14.21
CA GLU A 53 33.55 -5.53 -14.49
C GLU A 53 33.82 -5.71 -15.99
N LYS A 54 32.93 -6.40 -16.73
CA LYS A 54 33.07 -6.55 -18.18
C LYS A 54 32.94 -5.21 -18.91
N LEU A 55 32.01 -4.35 -18.50
CA LEU A 55 31.85 -3.01 -19.08
C LEU A 55 33.11 -2.16 -18.84
N LYS A 56 33.70 -2.24 -17.65
CA LYS A 56 34.99 -1.61 -17.33
C LYS A 56 36.11 -2.12 -18.24
N ASN A 57 36.24 -3.44 -18.37
CA ASN A 57 37.28 -4.07 -19.19
C ASN A 57 37.17 -3.74 -20.69
N ASN A 58 35.99 -3.30 -21.15
CA ASN A 58 35.77 -2.82 -22.50
C ASN A 58 36.04 -1.31 -22.67
N ASN A 59 36.69 -0.66 -21.69
CA ASN A 59 36.96 0.78 -21.64
C ASN A 59 35.70 1.68 -21.70
N GLU A 60 34.54 1.15 -21.29
CA GLU A 60 33.30 1.95 -21.31
C GLU A 60 33.20 2.83 -20.06
N GLN A 61 33.15 2.23 -18.86
CA GLN A 61 33.05 2.97 -17.60
C GLN A 61 33.29 2.07 -16.37
N ASP A 62 33.94 2.59 -15.31
CA ASP A 62 34.13 1.89 -14.04
C ASP A 62 32.96 2.18 -13.07
N TYR A 63 31.79 1.63 -13.37
CA TYR A 63 30.55 1.94 -12.64
C TYR A 63 30.62 1.69 -11.13
N LEU A 64 31.34 0.66 -10.67
CA LEU A 64 31.31 0.26 -9.25
C LEU A 64 32.21 1.11 -8.35
N SER A 65 33.21 1.81 -8.92
CA SER A 65 34.09 2.72 -8.18
C SER A 65 33.57 4.16 -8.13
N ASP A 66 32.83 4.58 -9.16
CA ASP A 66 32.36 5.96 -9.31
C ASP A 66 30.88 6.17 -9.00
N CYS A 67 30.05 5.12 -9.01
CA CYS A 67 28.60 5.24 -8.89
C CYS A 67 28.04 4.44 -7.71
N ILE A 68 26.92 4.94 -7.20
CA ILE A 68 26.02 4.21 -6.31
C ILE A 68 24.84 3.72 -7.15
N ILE A 69 24.38 2.51 -6.86
CA ILE A 69 23.31 1.84 -7.61
C ILE A 69 22.07 1.71 -6.73
N PRO A 70 21.06 2.58 -6.93
CA PRO A 70 19.74 2.38 -6.36
C PRO A 70 19.17 1.04 -6.80
N THR A 71 18.87 0.17 -5.84
CA THR A 71 18.30 -1.16 -6.06
C THR A 71 16.85 -1.14 -5.60
N ILE A 72 15.92 -0.95 -6.53
CA ILE A 72 14.50 -0.93 -6.23
C ILE A 72 14.00 -2.35 -6.07
N CYS A 73 13.48 -2.70 -4.90
CA CYS A 73 13.03 -4.06 -4.63
C CYS A 73 11.97 -4.13 -3.53
N ASP A 74 11.29 -5.27 -3.49
CA ASP A 74 10.36 -5.65 -2.44
C ASP A 74 11.04 -5.86 -1.08
N TRP A 75 10.27 -6.30 -0.08
CA TRP A 75 10.78 -6.52 1.26
C TRP A 75 11.98 -7.49 1.35
N PRO A 76 11.92 -8.70 0.77
CA PRO A 76 13.08 -9.60 0.68
C PRO A 76 14.34 -8.91 0.15
N GLY A 77 14.23 -8.17 -0.96
CA GLY A 77 15.36 -7.42 -1.52
C GLY A 77 15.87 -6.32 -0.60
N GLN A 78 14.96 -5.61 0.07
CA GLN A 78 15.32 -4.58 1.04
C GLN A 78 16.16 -5.16 2.18
N VAL A 79 15.69 -6.24 2.79
CA VAL A 79 16.30 -6.75 4.02
C VAL A 79 17.56 -7.56 3.76
N ASN A 80 17.58 -8.40 2.74
CA ASN A 80 18.72 -9.28 2.48
C ASN A 80 19.94 -8.48 2.02
N ILE A 81 19.76 -7.53 1.10
CA ILE A 81 20.87 -6.69 0.63
C ILE A 81 21.37 -5.79 1.77
N ARG A 82 20.48 -5.19 2.57
CA ARG A 82 20.90 -4.40 3.75
C ARG A 82 21.64 -5.21 4.78
N ARG A 83 21.25 -6.47 4.99
CA ARG A 83 21.97 -7.38 5.90
C ARG A 83 23.37 -7.67 5.37
N ALA A 84 23.51 -7.92 4.07
CA ALA A 84 24.82 -8.12 3.45
C ALA A 84 25.72 -6.88 3.63
N ILE A 85 25.20 -5.68 3.35
CA ILE A 85 25.90 -4.39 3.56
C ILE A 85 26.30 -4.23 5.04
N THR A 86 25.37 -4.49 5.96
CA THR A 86 25.61 -4.37 7.42
C THR A 86 26.74 -5.30 7.86
N LEU A 87 26.70 -6.56 7.44
CA LEU A 87 27.73 -7.55 7.79
C LEU A 87 29.09 -7.20 7.18
N ARG A 88 29.11 -6.70 5.92
CA ARG A 88 30.33 -6.23 5.26
C ARG A 88 30.95 -5.04 6.00
N ASN A 89 30.15 -4.04 6.38
CA ASN A 89 30.64 -2.87 7.12
C ASN A 89 31.20 -3.25 8.50
N ASN A 90 30.58 -4.21 9.18
CA ASN A 90 30.99 -4.58 10.54
C ASN A 90 32.21 -5.50 10.60
N LYS A 91 32.38 -6.41 9.63
CA LYS A 91 33.43 -7.43 9.65
C LYS A 91 34.49 -7.28 8.54
N GLY A 92 34.34 -6.29 7.65
CA GLY A 92 35.24 -6.11 6.52
C GLY A 92 35.35 -7.37 5.65
N SER A 93 36.57 -7.73 5.27
CA SER A 93 36.88 -8.93 4.48
C SER A 93 36.53 -10.25 5.19
N GLU A 94 36.52 -10.29 6.52
CA GLU A 94 36.18 -11.49 7.28
C GLU A 94 34.71 -11.91 7.14
N SER A 95 33.85 -11.02 6.65
CA SER A 95 32.46 -11.35 6.34
C SER A 95 32.31 -12.38 5.21
N GLY A 96 33.31 -12.52 4.34
CA GLY A 96 33.20 -13.27 3.09
C GLY A 96 32.29 -12.61 2.03
N ILE A 97 31.80 -11.40 2.30
CA ILE A 97 30.95 -10.63 1.39
C ILE A 97 31.84 -9.71 0.54
N PRO A 98 31.62 -9.61 -0.79
CA PRO A 98 32.38 -8.70 -1.66
C PRO A 98 32.29 -7.23 -1.23
N LEU A 99 33.30 -6.42 -1.58
CA LEU A 99 33.31 -4.99 -1.26
C LEU A 99 32.26 -4.22 -2.07
N GLU A 100 32.02 -4.67 -3.29
CA GLU A 100 31.11 -4.13 -4.30
C GLU A 100 29.66 -4.07 -3.81
N ILE A 101 29.29 -4.88 -2.80
CA ILE A 101 27.98 -4.81 -2.16
C ILE A 101 27.67 -3.42 -1.58
N LEU A 102 28.72 -2.68 -1.19
CA LEU A 102 28.58 -1.34 -0.63
C LEU A 102 28.19 -0.30 -1.68
N SER A 103 28.32 -0.61 -2.98
CA SER A 103 27.85 0.25 -4.07
C SER A 103 26.33 0.17 -4.26
N LEU A 104 25.62 -0.77 -3.61
CA LEU A 104 24.17 -0.89 -3.71
C LEU A 104 23.45 -0.09 -2.62
N ILE A 105 22.38 0.62 -2.98
CA ILE A 105 21.43 1.22 -2.03
C ILE A 105 20.04 0.62 -2.26
N PRO A 106 19.59 -0.30 -1.40
CA PRO A 106 18.23 -0.83 -1.51
C PRO A 106 17.20 0.26 -1.25
N ILE A 107 16.20 0.42 -2.13
CA ILE A 107 15.07 1.34 -1.93
C ILE A 107 13.76 0.58 -2.13
N ILE A 108 12.83 0.70 -1.19
CA ILE A 108 11.57 -0.06 -1.24
C ILE A 108 10.78 0.29 -2.51
N GLY A 109 10.32 -0.75 -3.20
CA GLY A 109 9.48 -0.64 -4.38
C GLY A 109 8.19 0.14 -4.14
N PRO A 110 7.99 1.31 -4.78
CA PRO A 110 6.78 2.11 -4.61
C PRO A 110 5.53 1.38 -5.13
N LEU A 111 5.65 0.53 -6.17
CA LEU A 111 4.54 -0.30 -6.63
C LEU A 111 4.21 -1.35 -5.58
N HIS A 112 5.20 -2.03 -4.99
CA HIS A 112 4.96 -3.00 -3.92
C HIS A 112 4.31 -2.39 -2.68
N ILE A 113 4.66 -1.16 -2.28
CA ILE A 113 3.95 -0.42 -1.22
C ILE A 113 2.46 -0.31 -1.56
N SER A 114 2.16 0.12 -2.79
CA SER A 114 0.77 0.30 -3.23
C SER A 114 0.00 -1.02 -3.29
N LEU A 115 0.56 -2.05 -3.94
CA LEU A 115 -0.08 -3.36 -4.06
C LEU A 115 -0.35 -4.00 -2.70
N ASN A 116 0.66 -4.06 -1.83
CA ASN A 116 0.50 -4.64 -0.49
C ASN A 116 -0.51 -3.85 0.34
N SER A 117 -0.57 -2.51 0.20
CA SER A 117 -1.53 -1.70 0.93
C SER A 117 -2.97 -1.97 0.49
N ARG A 118 -3.22 -2.11 -0.82
CA ARG A 118 -4.55 -2.43 -1.36
C ARG A 118 -4.99 -3.83 -0.99
N GLU A 119 -4.09 -4.81 -1.12
CA GLU A 119 -4.38 -6.20 -0.76
C GLU A 119 -4.69 -6.33 0.73
N THR A 120 -3.83 -5.77 1.60
CA THR A 120 -4.03 -5.79 3.06
C THR A 120 -5.36 -5.14 3.43
N LEU A 121 -5.69 -3.99 2.83
CA LEU A 121 -6.93 -3.28 3.09
C LEU A 121 -8.13 -4.13 2.64
N PHE A 122 -8.08 -4.70 1.44
CA PHE A 122 -9.16 -5.51 0.88
C PHE A 122 -9.42 -6.76 1.72
N GLN A 123 -8.38 -7.51 2.08
CA GLN A 123 -8.49 -8.71 2.91
C GLN A 123 -8.99 -8.38 4.31
N THR A 124 -8.51 -7.30 4.92
CA THR A 124 -8.92 -6.91 6.28
C THR A 124 -10.40 -6.51 6.33
N TYR A 125 -10.91 -5.85 5.30
CA TYR A 125 -12.30 -5.43 5.19
C TYR A 125 -13.10 -6.32 4.23
N HIS A 126 -12.70 -7.59 4.08
CA HIS A 126 -13.32 -8.50 3.12
C HIS A 126 -14.83 -8.61 3.36
N PHE A 127 -15.28 -8.66 4.62
CA PHE A 127 -16.70 -8.67 4.99
C PHE A 127 -17.50 -7.52 4.34
N PHE A 128 -16.94 -6.31 4.33
CA PHE A 128 -17.59 -5.15 3.73
C PHE A 128 -17.55 -5.22 2.20
N PHE A 129 -16.41 -5.62 1.62
CA PHE A 129 -16.25 -5.72 0.17
C PHE A 129 -17.07 -6.86 -0.44
N GLU A 130 -17.27 -7.95 0.29
CA GLU A 130 -18.14 -9.06 -0.08
C GLU A 130 -19.61 -8.59 -0.12
N MET A 131 -20.09 -7.88 0.91
CA MET A 131 -21.44 -7.28 0.91
C MET A 131 -21.65 -6.34 -0.28
N LEU A 132 -20.67 -5.46 -0.55
CA LEU A 132 -20.72 -4.58 -1.71
C LEU A 132 -20.73 -5.38 -3.02
N TYR A 133 -19.88 -6.40 -3.14
CA TYR A 133 -19.77 -7.21 -4.34
C TYR A 133 -21.07 -7.97 -4.63
N HIS A 134 -21.69 -8.59 -3.62
CA HIS A 134 -23.00 -9.23 -3.75
C HIS A 134 -24.10 -8.23 -4.11
N ASN A 135 -24.08 -7.03 -3.53
CA ASN A 135 -25.01 -5.97 -3.92
C ASN A 135 -24.85 -5.62 -5.41
N LEU A 136 -23.62 -5.45 -5.89
CA LEU A 136 -23.33 -5.04 -7.26
C LEU A 136 -23.65 -6.13 -8.29
N PHE A 137 -23.23 -7.36 -8.05
CA PHE A 137 -23.22 -8.45 -9.04
C PHE A 137 -24.22 -9.59 -8.75
N GLY A 138 -24.86 -9.56 -7.58
CA GLY A 138 -25.87 -10.53 -7.14
C GLY A 138 -25.34 -11.53 -6.11
N GLU A 139 -26.21 -11.95 -5.17
CA GLU A 139 -25.91 -12.86 -4.04
C GLU A 139 -25.31 -14.23 -4.40
N LYS A 140 -25.48 -14.67 -5.66
CA LYS A 140 -24.94 -15.95 -6.13
C LYS A 140 -23.48 -15.87 -6.58
N LYS A 141 -22.92 -14.65 -6.67
CA LYS A 141 -21.55 -14.43 -7.14
C LYS A 141 -20.58 -14.53 -6.00
N VAL A 142 -19.62 -15.44 -6.12
CA VAL A 142 -18.56 -15.61 -5.12
C VAL A 142 -17.48 -14.55 -5.32
N LEU A 143 -17.02 -13.97 -4.22
CA LEU A 143 -15.80 -13.17 -4.15
C LEU A 143 -14.74 -13.98 -3.39
N SER A 144 -13.61 -14.27 -4.03
CA SER A 144 -12.47 -14.94 -3.42
C SER A 144 -11.92 -14.13 -2.25
N GLN A 145 -11.45 -14.81 -1.20
CA GLN A 145 -10.71 -14.19 -0.10
C GLN A 145 -9.42 -13.49 -0.58
N LYS A 146 -8.84 -13.97 -1.70
CA LYS A 146 -7.70 -13.37 -2.38
C LYS A 146 -8.03 -13.17 -3.85
N PRO A 147 -8.82 -12.14 -4.19
CA PRO A 147 -9.19 -11.90 -5.57
C PRO A 147 -7.99 -11.32 -6.35
N LYS A 148 -8.01 -11.46 -7.67
CA LYS A 148 -6.96 -10.90 -8.54
C LYS A 148 -6.80 -9.40 -8.31
N GLN A 149 -5.59 -8.87 -8.46
CA GLN A 149 -5.30 -7.44 -8.24
C GLN A 149 -6.20 -6.51 -9.07
N THR A 150 -6.60 -6.93 -10.26
CA THR A 150 -7.55 -6.20 -11.12
C THR A 150 -8.91 -6.02 -10.45
N ILE A 151 -9.42 -7.05 -9.77
CA ILE A 151 -10.70 -7.05 -9.04
C ILE A 151 -10.60 -6.14 -7.83
N ILE A 152 -9.52 -6.28 -7.04
CA ILE A 152 -9.25 -5.42 -5.89
C ILE A 152 -9.26 -3.95 -6.33
N ASN A 153 -8.48 -3.60 -7.36
CA ASN A 153 -8.41 -2.23 -7.86
C ASN A 153 -9.78 -1.72 -8.36
N PHE A 154 -10.54 -2.58 -9.03
CA PHE A 154 -11.85 -2.22 -9.57
C PHE A 154 -12.86 -1.92 -8.45
N ILE A 155 -12.99 -2.81 -7.47
CA ILE A 155 -13.91 -2.63 -6.33
C ILE A 155 -13.50 -1.42 -5.50
N LEU A 156 -12.21 -1.26 -5.16
CA LEU A 156 -11.73 -0.09 -4.40
C LEU A 156 -12.04 1.23 -5.12
N ASN A 157 -11.84 1.28 -6.45
CA ASN A 157 -12.16 2.48 -7.22
C ASN A 157 -13.67 2.75 -7.25
N LEU A 158 -14.51 1.73 -7.48
CA LEU A 158 -15.97 1.89 -7.41
C LEU A 158 -16.41 2.40 -6.04
N THR A 159 -15.90 1.81 -4.96
CA THR A 159 -16.17 2.25 -3.59
C THR A 159 -15.80 3.71 -3.39
N PHE A 160 -14.62 4.12 -3.85
CA PHE A 160 -14.18 5.51 -3.75
C PHE A 160 -15.08 6.47 -4.54
N GLN A 161 -15.42 6.14 -5.79
CA GLN A 161 -16.29 7.00 -6.60
C GLN A 161 -17.72 7.06 -6.04
N GLY A 162 -18.26 5.94 -5.55
CA GLY A 162 -19.55 5.91 -4.89
C GLY A 162 -19.56 6.76 -3.61
N TRP A 163 -18.52 6.62 -2.77
CA TRP A 163 -18.36 7.42 -1.56
C TRP A 163 -18.34 8.93 -1.86
N LYS A 164 -17.57 9.37 -2.85
CA LYS A 164 -17.49 10.79 -3.25
C LYS A 164 -18.85 11.42 -3.59
N LYS A 165 -19.82 10.64 -4.08
CA LYS A 165 -21.15 11.17 -4.43
C LYS A 165 -22.01 11.45 -3.19
N ILE A 166 -21.74 10.80 -2.06
CA ILE A 166 -22.61 10.83 -0.87
C ILE A 166 -21.92 11.36 0.39
N CYS A 167 -20.58 11.50 0.39
CA CYS A 167 -19.79 11.77 1.59
C CYS A 167 -20.27 13.01 2.36
N ASN A 168 -20.58 14.11 1.67
CA ASN A 168 -21.07 15.34 2.29
C ASN A 168 -22.39 15.12 3.03
N VAL A 169 -23.30 14.32 2.49
CA VAL A 169 -24.60 14.01 3.12
C VAL A 169 -24.38 13.22 4.40
N VAL A 170 -23.51 12.20 4.34
CA VAL A 170 -23.18 11.35 5.50
C VAL A 170 -22.45 12.17 6.58
N ILE A 171 -21.42 12.94 6.23
CA ILE A 171 -20.67 13.78 7.18
C ILE A 171 -21.60 14.78 7.88
N ASN A 172 -22.50 15.43 7.13
CA ASN A 172 -23.47 16.36 7.72
C ASN A 172 -24.46 15.67 8.65
N ARG A 173 -24.82 14.41 8.38
CA ARG A 173 -25.77 13.65 9.20
C ARG A 173 -25.16 13.16 10.51
N PHE A 174 -23.89 12.73 10.49
CA PHE A 174 -23.20 12.19 11.66
C PHE A 174 -22.40 13.23 12.45
N GLU A 175 -22.15 14.41 11.88
CA GLU A 175 -21.44 15.53 12.50
C GLU A 175 -20.16 15.07 13.23
N ASN A 176 -20.05 15.38 14.53
CA ASN A 176 -18.94 15.03 15.40
C ASN A 176 -19.17 13.69 16.15
N SER A 177 -19.94 12.76 15.58
CA SER A 177 -20.18 11.43 16.17
C SER A 177 -18.87 10.69 16.44
N LYS A 178 -18.75 10.06 17.61
CA LYS A 178 -17.60 9.20 17.98
C LYS A 178 -17.87 7.72 17.75
N ASP A 179 -19.03 7.39 17.17
CA ASP A 179 -19.45 6.01 16.97
C ASP A 179 -18.38 5.18 16.24
N ALA A 180 -18.12 3.98 16.74
CA ALA A 180 -17.00 3.16 16.30
C ALA A 180 -17.18 2.65 14.86
N GLU A 181 -18.38 2.22 14.48
CA GLU A 181 -18.66 1.76 13.11
C GLU A 181 -18.64 2.92 12.13
N TYR A 182 -19.25 4.04 12.48
CA TYR A 182 -19.16 5.26 11.67
C TYR A 182 -17.70 5.67 11.45
N ARG A 183 -16.89 5.71 12.52
CA ARG A 183 -15.48 6.11 12.43
C ARG A 183 -14.63 5.10 11.67
N MET A 184 -14.92 3.81 11.79
CA MET A 184 -14.31 2.76 10.97
C MET A 184 -14.61 2.98 9.48
N MET A 185 -15.87 3.20 9.11
CA MET A 185 -16.23 3.43 7.71
C MET A 185 -15.64 4.73 7.16
N MET A 186 -15.61 5.80 7.96
CA MET A 186 -14.94 7.06 7.57
C MET A 186 -13.44 6.90 7.38
N ASP A 187 -12.76 6.16 8.25
CA ASP A 187 -11.34 5.86 8.08
C ASP A 187 -11.09 5.00 6.83
N LEU A 188 -11.95 4.03 6.54
CA LEU A 188 -11.85 3.20 5.34
C LEU A 188 -12.07 4.04 4.06
N LEU A 189 -13.23 4.68 3.95
CA LEU A 189 -13.72 5.29 2.71
C LEU A 189 -13.05 6.63 2.40
N ASP A 190 -12.84 7.47 3.42
CA ASP A 190 -12.35 8.83 3.25
C ASP A 190 -10.82 8.93 3.34
N ASN A 191 -10.18 7.96 4.01
CA ASN A 191 -8.74 8.01 4.28
C ASN A 191 -7.97 6.84 3.64
N SER A 192 -8.31 5.60 3.96
CA SER A 192 -7.50 4.42 3.62
C SER A 192 -7.58 4.07 2.14
N ILE A 193 -8.80 3.93 1.58
CA ILE A 193 -9.01 3.62 0.15
C ILE A 193 -8.32 4.65 -0.75
N PRO A 194 -8.60 5.98 -0.65
CA PRO A 194 -7.95 6.96 -1.52
C PRO A 194 -6.43 6.94 -1.38
N LEU A 195 -5.90 6.82 -0.16
CA LEU A 195 -4.45 6.74 0.05
C LEU A 195 -3.81 5.56 -0.69
N THR A 196 -4.39 4.37 -0.60
CA THR A 196 -3.83 3.16 -1.26
C THR A 196 -3.97 3.21 -2.79
N LEU A 197 -4.99 3.89 -3.31
CA LEU A 197 -5.15 4.12 -4.74
C LEU A 197 -4.11 5.14 -5.24
N ASP A 198 -3.94 6.25 -4.54
CA ASP A 198 -3.20 7.43 -5.00
C ASP A 198 -1.69 7.36 -4.75
N ILE A 199 -1.23 6.65 -3.71
CA ILE A 199 0.19 6.65 -3.29
C ILE A 199 1.16 6.38 -4.44
N TYR A 200 0.87 5.37 -5.24
CA TYR A 200 1.64 5.07 -6.44
C TYR A 200 1.08 5.80 -7.66
N ALA A 201 -0.24 5.70 -7.87
CA ALA A 201 -0.85 6.12 -9.13
C ALA A 201 -0.74 7.63 -9.39
N VAL A 202 -0.70 8.43 -8.33
CA VAL A 202 -0.71 9.89 -8.36
C VAL A 202 0.56 10.44 -7.73
N LEU A 203 0.79 10.16 -6.44
CA LEU A 203 1.83 10.85 -5.67
C LEU A 203 3.23 10.49 -6.20
N PHE A 204 3.55 9.20 -6.24
CA PHE A 204 4.82 8.72 -6.78
C PHE A 204 4.98 9.08 -8.28
N ARG A 205 4.01 8.69 -9.12
CA ARG A 205 4.14 8.84 -10.58
C ARG A 205 4.14 10.28 -11.09
N SER A 206 3.58 11.23 -10.35
CA SER A 206 3.64 12.65 -10.72
C SER A 206 4.97 13.31 -10.34
N GLY A 207 5.86 12.59 -9.64
CA GLY A 207 7.09 13.14 -9.07
C GLY A 207 6.85 14.07 -7.90
N PHE A 208 5.65 14.05 -7.27
CA PHE A 208 5.37 14.91 -6.12
C PHE A 208 6.01 14.35 -4.85
N PHE A 209 7.29 14.64 -4.67
CA PHE A 209 8.12 14.08 -3.59
C PHE A 209 7.54 14.30 -2.19
N GLU A 210 7.19 15.54 -1.83
CA GLU A 210 6.68 15.85 -0.49
C GLU A 210 5.36 15.12 -0.20
N GLY A 211 4.43 15.11 -1.17
CA GLY A 211 3.19 14.36 -1.03
C GLY A 211 3.40 12.84 -0.96
N TYR A 212 4.34 12.30 -1.74
CA TYR A 212 4.70 10.89 -1.65
C TYR A 212 5.30 10.55 -0.28
N LEU A 213 6.20 11.39 0.25
CA LEU A 213 6.81 11.18 1.57
C LEU A 213 5.75 11.16 2.68
N GLU A 214 4.83 12.13 2.69
CA GLU A 214 3.69 12.15 3.59
C GLU A 214 2.80 10.91 3.42
N GLY A 215 2.54 10.53 2.18
CA GLY A 215 1.79 9.32 1.84
C GLY A 215 2.44 8.05 2.38
N VAL A 216 3.77 7.93 2.31
CA VAL A 216 4.51 6.78 2.86
C VAL A 216 4.40 6.73 4.40
N VAL A 217 4.43 7.87 5.09
CA VAL A 217 4.16 7.93 6.54
C VAL A 217 2.76 7.43 6.85
N ARG A 218 1.74 7.88 6.10
CA ARG A 218 0.35 7.45 6.30
C ARG A 218 0.15 5.97 6.00
N ILE A 219 0.78 5.45 4.93
CA ILE A 219 0.76 4.02 4.60
C ILE A 219 1.47 3.20 5.68
N TRP A 220 2.57 3.71 6.25
CA TRP A 220 3.21 3.06 7.38
C TRP A 220 2.28 2.94 8.59
N VAL A 221 1.58 4.02 8.96
CA VAL A 221 0.58 4.00 10.03
C VAL A 221 -0.50 2.96 9.74
N LEU A 222 -0.97 2.88 8.50
CA LEU A 222 -1.93 1.87 8.05
C LEU A 222 -1.37 0.45 8.22
N PHE A 223 -0.16 0.16 7.73
CA PHE A 223 0.47 -1.16 7.88
C PHE A 223 0.72 -1.54 9.34
N GLN A 224 1.11 -0.56 10.17
CA GLN A 224 1.30 -0.76 11.60
C GLN A 224 -0.02 -1.12 12.29
N ARG A 225 -1.11 -0.39 11.99
CA ARG A 225 -2.45 -0.67 12.52
C ARG A 225 -2.99 -2.01 12.05
N LEU A 226 -2.95 -2.27 10.75
CA LEU A 226 -3.44 -3.50 10.14
C LEU A 226 -2.52 -4.72 10.40
N ARG A 227 -1.39 -4.49 11.08
CA ARG A 227 -0.38 -5.49 11.44
C ARG A 227 0.15 -6.23 10.21
N ARG A 228 0.35 -5.52 9.08
CA ARG A 228 0.96 -6.12 7.89
C ARG A 228 2.43 -6.43 8.20
N HIS A 229 2.70 -7.71 8.38
CA HIS A 229 4.04 -8.22 8.62
C HIS A 229 4.99 -7.76 7.50
N ASN A 230 6.27 -7.55 7.84
CA ASN A 230 7.31 -6.97 6.98
C ASN A 230 7.11 -5.50 6.56
N TYR A 231 5.93 -5.13 6.06
CA TYR A 231 5.63 -3.77 5.61
C TYR A 231 5.32 -2.79 6.75
N ASN A 232 5.21 -3.26 8.00
CA ASN A 232 5.32 -2.40 9.18
C ASN A 232 6.76 -1.89 9.44
N LYS A 233 7.75 -2.46 8.75
CA LYS A 233 9.17 -2.08 8.79
C LYS A 233 9.65 -1.42 7.49
N ALA A 234 9.22 -1.91 6.32
CA ALA A 234 9.76 -1.46 5.02
C ALA A 234 9.64 0.07 4.76
N PRO A 235 8.48 0.72 4.98
CA PRO A 235 8.37 2.17 4.89
C PRO A 235 9.24 2.92 5.89
N LEU A 236 9.41 2.41 7.11
CA LEU A 236 10.28 3.03 8.12
C LEU A 236 11.73 3.08 7.67
N ILE A 237 12.19 2.03 6.99
CA ILE A 237 13.54 1.98 6.42
C ILE A 237 13.70 3.12 5.41
N PHE A 238 12.77 3.25 4.47
CA PHE A 238 12.79 4.33 3.49
C PHE A 238 12.76 5.71 4.14
N LEU A 239 11.85 5.93 5.10
CA LEU A 239 11.75 7.19 5.83
C LEU A 239 13.04 7.51 6.59
N SER A 240 13.65 6.50 7.22
CA SER A 240 14.94 6.63 7.91
C SER A 240 16.05 7.09 6.97
N ASP A 241 16.15 6.48 5.79
CA ASP A 241 17.16 6.86 4.79
C ASP A 241 16.94 8.30 4.30
N ILE A 242 15.70 8.66 3.96
CA ILE A 242 15.36 10.02 3.52
C ILE A 242 15.72 11.05 4.60
N PHE A 243 15.34 10.82 5.86
CA PHE A 243 15.65 11.74 6.94
C PHE A 243 17.14 11.83 7.23
N TYR A 244 17.87 10.72 7.14
CA TYR A 244 19.33 10.71 7.30
C TYR A 244 20.04 11.46 6.17
N TRP A 245 19.62 11.27 4.92
CA TRP A 245 20.20 12.01 3.79
C TRP A 245 19.85 13.49 3.84
N THR A 246 18.65 13.83 4.27
CA THR A 246 18.22 15.22 4.45
C THR A 246 19.04 15.90 5.56
N SER A 247 19.25 15.24 6.70
CA SER A 247 19.98 15.85 7.83
C SER A 247 21.46 16.09 7.55
N ASN A 248 22.05 15.33 6.62
CA ASN A 248 23.45 15.46 6.22
C ASN A 248 23.65 16.16 4.86
N ASN A 249 22.59 16.72 4.26
CA ASN A 249 22.63 17.36 2.93
C ASN A 249 23.25 16.46 1.84
N HIS A 250 22.92 15.16 1.87
CA HIS A 250 23.48 14.21 0.90
C HIS A 250 22.86 14.43 -0.50
N PRO A 251 23.64 14.52 -1.60
CA PRO A 251 23.15 14.88 -2.94
C PRO A 251 22.01 14.01 -3.49
N ILE A 252 21.90 12.76 -3.03
CA ILE A 252 20.81 11.85 -3.42
C ILE A 252 19.42 12.42 -3.12
N ILE A 253 19.28 13.31 -2.12
CA ILE A 253 17.98 13.90 -1.78
C ILE A 253 17.47 14.78 -2.93
N ASP A 254 18.35 15.51 -3.61
CA ASP A 254 17.97 16.36 -4.74
C ASP A 254 17.62 15.49 -5.95
N ILE A 255 18.33 14.38 -6.15
CA ILE A 255 17.99 13.40 -7.19
C ILE A 255 16.59 12.82 -6.94
N LEU A 256 16.29 12.40 -5.71
CA LEU A 256 14.98 11.87 -5.36
C LEU A 256 13.87 12.92 -5.51
N LYS A 257 14.12 14.17 -5.10
CA LYS A 257 13.15 15.27 -5.24
C LYS A 257 12.83 15.59 -6.70
N ASN A 258 13.85 15.59 -7.56
CA ASN A 258 13.71 15.99 -8.96
C ASN A 258 13.33 14.83 -9.90
N HIS A 259 13.63 13.59 -9.50
CA HIS A 259 13.52 12.41 -10.36
C HIS A 259 12.90 11.19 -9.68
N LEU A 260 12.06 11.38 -8.66
CA LEU A 260 11.37 10.31 -7.93
C LEU A 260 10.81 9.19 -8.83
N PRO A 261 10.09 9.48 -9.93
CA PRO A 261 9.46 8.43 -10.74
C PRO A 261 10.41 7.45 -11.43
N ILE A 262 11.72 7.75 -11.49
CA ILE A 262 12.75 6.85 -12.05
C ILE A 262 12.99 5.64 -11.14
N PHE A 263 12.79 5.80 -9.82
CA PHE A 263 13.02 4.77 -8.81
C PHE A 263 11.83 3.80 -8.73
N ASN A 264 11.52 3.12 -9.84
CA ASN A 264 10.29 2.37 -10.02
C ASN A 264 10.52 0.89 -10.33
N ASP A 265 9.87 0.02 -9.56
CA ASP A 265 9.83 -1.45 -9.69
C ASP A 265 8.84 -1.93 -10.76
N TYR A 266 7.97 -1.06 -11.28
CA TYR A 266 6.97 -1.41 -12.30
C TYR A 266 7.57 -2.07 -13.55
N PHE A 267 8.73 -1.63 -14.01
CA PHE A 267 9.35 -2.20 -15.20
C PHE A 267 9.69 -3.68 -15.00
N VAL A 268 10.20 -4.02 -13.82
CA VAL A 268 10.55 -5.40 -13.44
C VAL A 268 9.28 -6.23 -13.35
N GLU A 269 8.28 -5.78 -12.59
CA GLU A 269 7.01 -6.51 -12.42
C GLU A 269 6.26 -6.72 -13.74
N ASN A 270 6.21 -5.69 -14.59
CA ASN A 270 5.57 -5.77 -15.90
C ASN A 270 6.29 -6.75 -16.84
N PHE A 271 7.63 -6.76 -16.80
CA PHE A 271 8.43 -7.69 -17.57
C PHE A 271 8.23 -9.14 -17.10
N HIS A 272 8.25 -9.38 -15.77
CA HIS A 272 7.94 -10.70 -15.20
C HIS A 272 6.52 -11.16 -15.56
N SER A 273 5.53 -10.27 -15.50
CA SER A 273 4.16 -10.60 -15.91
C SER A 273 4.08 -10.98 -17.39
N SER A 274 4.81 -10.29 -18.25
CA SER A 274 4.85 -10.57 -19.69
C SER A 274 5.47 -11.94 -19.97
N ILE A 275 6.53 -12.31 -19.25
CA ILE A 275 7.14 -13.63 -19.33
C ILE A 275 6.14 -14.70 -18.89
N ARG A 276 5.53 -14.55 -17.70
CA ARG A 276 4.55 -15.52 -17.17
C ARG A 276 3.40 -15.78 -18.14
N ASN A 277 2.91 -14.76 -18.83
CA ASN A 277 1.84 -14.92 -19.82
C ASN A 277 2.27 -15.69 -21.08
N GLN A 278 3.57 -15.75 -21.39
CA GLN A 278 4.10 -16.35 -22.61
C GLN A 278 4.89 -17.65 -22.36
N THR A 279 4.95 -18.10 -21.10
CA THR A 279 5.64 -19.32 -20.68
C THR A 279 4.72 -20.19 -19.82
N ALA A 280 4.83 -21.50 -19.95
CA ALA A 280 4.21 -22.50 -19.10
C ALA A 280 5.23 -23.06 -18.09
N GLU A 281 4.73 -23.69 -17.02
CA GLU A 281 5.58 -24.36 -16.01
C GLU A 281 6.49 -25.44 -16.60
N SER A 282 6.11 -26.02 -17.74
CA SER A 282 6.88 -27.03 -18.46
C SER A 282 8.05 -26.45 -19.27
N ASN A 283 8.16 -25.12 -19.41
CA ASN A 283 9.26 -24.52 -20.16
C ASN A 283 10.61 -24.70 -19.46
N SER A 284 11.63 -25.03 -20.24
CA SER A 284 13.01 -25.11 -19.73
C SER A 284 13.58 -23.72 -19.45
N ILE A 285 14.59 -23.65 -18.58
CA ILE A 285 15.29 -22.39 -18.24
C ILE A 285 15.76 -21.65 -19.51
N GLN A 286 16.31 -22.39 -20.48
CA GLN A 286 16.79 -21.81 -21.75
C GLN A 286 15.65 -21.22 -22.58
N GLN A 287 14.48 -21.87 -22.60
CA GLN A 287 13.30 -21.36 -23.29
C GLN A 287 12.79 -20.06 -22.63
N ILE A 288 12.78 -20.01 -21.29
CA ILE A 288 12.38 -18.81 -20.55
C ILE A 288 13.34 -17.65 -20.84
N ILE A 289 14.67 -17.90 -20.81
CA ILE A 289 15.68 -16.88 -21.15
C ILE A 289 15.54 -16.40 -22.59
N GLN A 290 15.32 -17.32 -23.55
CA GLN A 290 15.08 -16.94 -24.94
C GLN A 290 13.83 -16.07 -25.09
N LYS A 291 12.73 -16.42 -24.40
CA LYS A 291 11.50 -15.61 -24.39
C LYS A 291 11.72 -14.23 -23.79
N ALA A 292 12.46 -14.13 -22.68
CA ALA A 292 12.83 -12.85 -22.09
C ALA A 292 13.58 -11.95 -23.10
N LYS A 293 14.54 -12.52 -23.83
CA LYS A 293 15.29 -11.78 -24.87
C LYS A 293 14.41 -11.34 -26.04
N ILE A 294 13.46 -12.17 -26.46
CA ILE A 294 12.49 -11.81 -27.52
C ILE A 294 11.61 -10.64 -27.06
N ILE A 295 11.05 -10.72 -25.86
CA ILE A 295 10.22 -9.64 -25.28
C ILE A 295 11.02 -8.33 -25.19
N ASP A 296 12.29 -8.39 -24.76
CA ASP A 296 13.16 -7.21 -24.69
C ASP A 296 13.48 -6.62 -26.07
N ALA A 297 13.65 -7.45 -27.09
CA ALA A 297 13.90 -7.01 -28.46
C ALA A 297 12.65 -6.40 -29.13
N GLU A 298 11.46 -6.95 -28.84
CA GLU A 298 10.20 -6.55 -29.47
C GLU A 298 9.53 -5.35 -28.81
N ARG A 299 9.95 -4.95 -27.60
CA ARG A 299 9.31 -3.85 -26.84
C ARG A 299 9.38 -2.47 -27.52
N THR A 300 10.29 -2.26 -28.48
CA THR A 300 10.43 -1.01 -29.25
C THR A 300 9.61 -1.01 -30.54
N ASN A 301 9.12 -2.18 -30.98
CA ASN A 301 8.21 -2.30 -32.12
C ASN A 301 6.78 -1.95 -31.67
N ASN A 302 6.47 -0.65 -31.70
CA ASN A 302 5.22 -0.03 -31.22
C ASN A 302 3.89 -0.60 -31.77
N LEU A 303 3.91 -1.51 -32.74
CA LEU A 303 2.71 -2.05 -33.39
C LEU A 303 2.23 -3.37 -32.78
N SER A 304 3.09 -4.38 -32.58
CA SER A 304 2.62 -5.71 -32.15
C SER A 304 2.44 -5.85 -30.63
N PHE A 305 3.30 -5.23 -29.82
CA PHE A 305 3.21 -5.33 -28.36
C PHE A 305 2.00 -4.57 -27.83
N LYS A 306 1.69 -3.41 -28.40
CA LYS A 306 0.56 -2.58 -27.96
C LYS A 306 -0.79 -3.23 -28.31
N GLU A 307 -0.91 -3.83 -29.50
CA GLU A 307 -2.14 -4.47 -29.96
C GLU A 307 -2.44 -5.80 -29.25
N ALA A 308 -1.42 -6.54 -28.80
CA ALA A 308 -1.61 -7.77 -28.03
C ALA A 308 -2.26 -7.56 -26.64
N PHE A 309 -2.23 -6.32 -26.11
CA PHE A 309 -2.73 -5.98 -24.77
C PHE A 309 -3.83 -4.90 -24.76
N ILE A 310 -4.20 -4.33 -25.91
CA ILE A 310 -5.36 -3.45 -26.02
C ILE A 310 -6.58 -4.33 -26.32
N ASN A 311 -7.40 -4.61 -25.30
CA ASN A 311 -8.77 -5.04 -25.53
C ASN A 311 -9.53 -3.90 -26.21
N LEU A 312 -9.63 -3.97 -27.54
CA LEU A 312 -10.43 -3.08 -28.39
C LEU A 312 -11.93 -3.32 -28.13
N ARG A 313 -12.45 -2.86 -26.99
CA ARG A 313 -13.91 -2.80 -26.72
C ARG A 313 -14.41 -1.35 -26.81
N ASN A 314 -15.67 -1.21 -27.25
CA ASN A 314 -16.33 0.08 -27.47
C ASN A 314 -16.33 0.94 -26.18
N PRO A 315 -15.59 2.06 -26.12
CA PRO A 315 -15.38 2.83 -24.89
C PRO A 315 -16.66 3.48 -24.35
N THR A 316 -17.68 3.68 -25.19
CA THR A 316 -18.95 4.32 -24.84
C THR A 316 -19.82 3.44 -23.94
N THR A 317 -19.97 2.15 -24.28
CA THR A 317 -20.77 1.18 -23.50
C THR A 317 -20.16 0.91 -22.12
N PHE A 318 -18.83 0.95 -22.01
CA PHE A 318 -18.12 0.79 -20.74
C PHE A 318 -18.33 1.98 -19.79
N LYS A 319 -18.38 3.22 -20.29
CA LYS A 319 -18.58 4.43 -19.46
C LYS A 319 -19.97 4.43 -18.80
N THR A 320 -21.03 4.10 -19.55
CA THR A 320 -22.40 4.05 -19.03
C THR A 320 -22.55 3.00 -17.93
N LYS A 321 -21.94 1.82 -18.11
CA LYS A 321 -21.92 0.76 -17.09
C LYS A 321 -21.19 1.17 -15.82
N LEU A 322 -20.07 1.86 -15.96
CA LEU A 322 -19.30 2.32 -14.81
C LEU A 322 -20.10 3.35 -13.99
N ASP A 323 -20.73 4.33 -14.65
CA ASP A 323 -21.58 5.31 -13.95
C ASP A 323 -22.78 4.65 -13.25
N TYR A 324 -23.41 3.64 -13.87
CA TYR A 324 -24.43 2.83 -13.22
C TYR A 324 -23.90 2.13 -11.95
N LEU A 325 -22.76 1.46 -12.05
CA LEU A 325 -22.13 0.78 -10.91
C LEU A 325 -21.76 1.77 -9.80
N GLU A 326 -21.18 2.92 -10.13
CA GLU A 326 -20.86 3.96 -9.14
C GLU A 326 -22.11 4.46 -8.39
N LYS A 327 -23.22 4.70 -9.11
CA LYS A 327 -24.50 5.09 -8.51
C LYS A 327 -25.06 3.98 -7.62
N LYS A 328 -24.99 2.73 -8.07
CA LYS A 328 -25.42 1.56 -7.29
C LYS A 328 -24.59 1.41 -6.01
N THR A 329 -23.26 1.56 -6.09
CA THR A 329 -22.37 1.62 -4.92
C THR A 329 -22.75 2.76 -3.97
N SER A 330 -23.09 3.94 -4.51
CA SER A 330 -23.54 5.08 -3.70
C SER A 330 -24.80 4.77 -2.90
N LEU A 331 -25.79 4.13 -3.53
CA LEU A 331 -27.03 3.71 -2.87
C LEU A 331 -26.78 2.65 -1.78
N PHE A 332 -25.91 1.66 -2.07
CA PHE A 332 -25.49 0.67 -1.08
C PHE A 332 -24.85 1.35 0.15
N LEU A 333 -23.91 2.26 -0.06
CA LEU A 333 -23.25 2.97 1.03
C LEU A 333 -24.23 3.83 1.84
N LEU A 334 -25.19 4.51 1.19
CA LEU A 334 -26.24 5.26 1.90
C LEU A 334 -27.07 4.35 2.80
N SER A 335 -27.50 3.19 2.30
CA SER A 335 -28.24 2.20 3.10
C SER A 335 -27.40 1.73 4.28
N LEU A 336 -26.13 1.41 4.07
CA LEU A 336 -25.23 0.99 5.13
C LEU A 336 -25.08 2.05 6.22
N PHE A 337 -24.95 3.33 5.84
CA PHE A 337 -24.86 4.41 6.82
C PHE A 337 -26.19 4.67 7.55
N ASP A 338 -27.34 4.40 6.92
CA ASP A 338 -28.62 4.43 7.62
C ASP A 338 -28.68 3.33 8.70
N ASP A 339 -28.23 2.12 8.38
CA ASP A 339 -28.15 1.03 9.37
C ASP A 339 -27.18 1.35 10.51
N ILE A 340 -25.99 1.90 10.20
CA ILE A 340 -25.03 2.37 11.21
C ILE A 340 -25.66 3.43 12.12
N TYR A 341 -26.43 4.36 11.55
CA TYR A 341 -27.10 5.41 12.33
C TYR A 341 -28.07 4.82 13.36
N HIS A 342 -28.82 3.78 12.99
CA HIS A 342 -29.75 3.10 13.91
C HIS A 342 -29.04 2.22 14.95
N ASN A 343 -27.81 1.78 14.68
CA ASN A 343 -27.00 0.96 15.58
C ASN A 343 -25.96 1.74 16.39
N MET A 344 -25.99 3.08 16.37
CA MET A 344 -25.00 3.89 17.07
C MET A 344 -24.90 3.55 18.56
N GLY A 345 -23.66 3.44 19.05
CA GLY A 345 -23.37 3.12 20.45
C GLY A 345 -23.56 1.65 20.83
N ASN A 346 -23.98 0.79 19.91
CA ASN A 346 -24.15 -0.65 20.17
C ASN A 346 -22.87 -1.46 19.90
N THR A 347 -21.80 -0.87 19.36
CA THR A 347 -20.51 -1.55 19.20
C THR A 347 -19.90 -1.86 20.56
N GLN A 348 -19.58 -3.14 20.83
CA GLN A 348 -19.08 -3.57 22.12
C GLN A 348 -17.75 -4.32 22.02
N GLN A 349 -16.85 -4.05 22.97
CA GLN A 349 -15.62 -4.83 23.13
C GLN A 349 -15.95 -6.18 23.78
N ILE A 350 -15.62 -7.28 23.10
CA ILE A 350 -16.00 -8.65 23.50
C ILE A 350 -15.04 -9.23 24.53
N ASN A 351 -13.74 -8.95 24.38
CA ASN A 351 -12.70 -9.53 25.22
C ASN A 351 -11.64 -8.47 25.61
N ARG A 352 -10.76 -8.80 26.57
CA ARG A 352 -9.72 -7.89 27.08
C ARG A 352 -8.30 -8.38 26.76
N ASN A 353 -8.16 -9.09 25.65
CA ASN A 353 -6.87 -9.60 25.19
C ASN A 353 -5.97 -8.45 24.67
N LYS A 354 -4.70 -8.75 24.39
CA LYS A 354 -3.74 -7.79 23.80
C LYS A 354 -4.30 -7.14 22.53
N TYR A 355 -4.97 -7.93 21.69
CA TYR A 355 -5.70 -7.46 20.52
C TYR A 355 -7.17 -7.82 20.74
N PRO A 356 -7.99 -6.88 21.23
CA PRO A 356 -9.36 -7.19 21.57
C PRO A 356 -10.24 -7.34 20.32
N ASN A 357 -11.32 -8.10 20.45
CA ASN A 357 -12.36 -8.18 19.42
C ASN A 357 -13.53 -7.24 19.76
N PHE A 358 -14.18 -6.74 18.72
CA PHE A 358 -15.36 -5.88 18.78
C PHE A 358 -16.52 -6.51 18.03
N SER A 359 -17.73 -6.41 18.58
CA SER A 359 -18.95 -6.79 17.89
C SER A 359 -19.46 -5.59 17.12
N LEU A 360 -19.62 -5.75 15.81
CA LEU A 360 -20.16 -4.74 14.90
C LEU A 360 -21.63 -5.06 14.61
N PRO A 361 -22.60 -4.47 15.34
CA PRO A 361 -24.03 -4.74 15.16
C PRO A 361 -24.53 -4.57 13.72
N THR A 362 -24.10 -3.56 12.97
CA THR A 362 -24.61 -3.36 11.59
C THR A 362 -24.18 -4.47 10.65
N PHE A 363 -22.98 -5.00 10.84
CA PHE A 363 -22.43 -6.07 10.02
C PHE A 363 -22.79 -7.46 10.57
N ASN A 364 -23.27 -7.53 11.81
CA ASN A 364 -23.50 -8.77 12.55
C ASN A 364 -22.26 -9.69 12.60
N ILE A 365 -21.07 -9.10 12.80
CA ILE A 365 -19.80 -9.83 12.87
C ILE A 365 -18.98 -9.42 14.09
N ASN A 366 -18.03 -10.29 14.47
CA ASN A 366 -16.99 -9.96 15.43
C ASN A 366 -15.67 -9.72 14.70
N VAL A 367 -15.05 -8.57 14.93
CA VAL A 367 -13.80 -8.13 14.27
C VAL A 367 -12.67 -7.94 15.26
N ASP A 368 -11.44 -8.10 14.79
CA ASP A 368 -10.26 -7.66 15.55
C ASP A 368 -10.14 -6.12 15.54
N VAL A 369 -9.65 -5.56 16.65
CA VAL A 369 -9.44 -4.10 16.84
C VAL A 369 -8.67 -3.41 15.70
N LYS A 370 -7.85 -4.13 14.93
CA LYS A 370 -7.10 -3.56 13.79
C LYS A 370 -8.00 -2.89 12.73
N ILE A 371 -9.26 -3.30 12.66
CA ILE A 371 -10.27 -2.76 11.74
C ILE A 371 -10.75 -1.38 12.23
N LEU A 372 -10.78 -1.15 13.54
CA LEU A 372 -11.16 0.15 14.07
C LEU A 372 -10.03 1.19 13.88
N PRO A 373 -10.37 2.49 13.88
CA PRO A 373 -9.38 3.57 13.77
C PRO A 373 -8.27 3.50 14.82
N LEU A 374 -7.18 4.22 14.57
CA LEU A 374 -5.94 4.08 15.33
C LEU A 374 -6.13 4.23 16.86
N ALA A 375 -7.06 5.08 17.32
CA ALA A 375 -7.31 5.30 18.74
C ALA A 375 -7.67 4.01 19.49
N TRP A 376 -8.46 3.11 18.88
CA TRP A 376 -8.87 1.84 19.50
C TRP A 376 -7.70 0.87 19.67
N ASN A 377 -6.63 1.04 18.89
CA ASN A 377 -5.40 0.25 18.98
C ASN A 377 -4.44 0.79 20.05
N THR A 378 -4.71 1.96 20.61
CA THR A 378 -3.94 2.54 21.73
C THR A 378 -4.45 2.02 23.08
N GLN A 379 -3.70 2.29 24.15
CA GLN A 379 -4.15 1.99 25.51
C GLN A 379 -5.39 2.80 25.91
N THR A 380 -5.48 4.05 25.43
CA THR A 380 -6.58 4.97 25.74
C THR A 380 -7.54 5.06 24.57
N LYS A 381 -8.64 4.29 24.61
CA LYS A 381 -9.69 4.34 23.58
C LYS A 381 -10.51 5.64 23.67
N PRO A 382 -11.18 6.06 22.59
CA PRO A 382 -12.14 7.16 22.65
C PRO A 382 -13.22 6.88 23.69
N SER A 383 -13.59 7.88 24.49
CA SER A 383 -14.59 7.72 25.55
C SER A 383 -16.02 7.88 25.04
N ASP A 384 -16.91 6.95 25.38
CA ASP A 384 -18.34 7.10 25.08
C ASP A 384 -19.04 8.07 26.05
N ASN A 385 -18.50 8.22 27.26
CA ASN A 385 -19.12 8.98 28.35
C ASN A 385 -18.81 10.48 28.33
N LYS A 386 -17.83 10.91 27.53
CA LYS A 386 -17.45 12.32 27.39
C LYS A 386 -17.00 12.62 25.96
N PHE A 387 -17.24 13.86 25.52
CA PHE A 387 -16.80 14.27 24.21
C PHE A 387 -15.26 14.33 24.13
N CYS A 388 -14.63 15.18 24.96
CA CYS A 388 -13.19 15.44 24.87
C CYS A 388 -12.34 14.36 25.56
N ASP A 389 -11.45 13.75 24.78
CA ASP A 389 -10.53 12.71 25.19
C ASP A 389 -9.21 13.25 25.76
N ALA A 390 -8.99 14.57 25.79
CA ALA A 390 -7.82 15.15 26.46
C ALA A 390 -7.80 14.77 27.95
N GLU A 391 -6.61 14.45 28.47
CA GLU A 391 -6.41 14.14 29.88
C GLU A 391 -6.78 15.34 30.77
N LYS A 392 -6.34 16.54 30.38
CA LYS A 392 -6.67 17.82 31.04
C LYS A 392 -7.60 18.64 30.17
N CYS A 393 -8.89 18.32 30.19
CA CYS A 393 -9.90 19.08 29.46
C CYS A 393 -10.18 20.42 30.16
N LEU A 394 -9.88 21.55 29.50
CA LEU A 394 -10.08 22.90 30.05
C LEU A 394 -11.53 23.21 30.40
N LEU A 395 -12.49 22.72 29.61
CA LEU A 395 -13.91 23.01 29.82
C LEU A 395 -14.50 22.28 31.04
N LEU A 396 -13.89 21.18 31.48
CA LEU A 396 -14.25 20.54 32.75
C LEU A 396 -13.65 21.29 33.96
N LEU A 397 -12.61 22.11 33.75
CA LEU A 397 -11.95 22.89 34.81
C LEU A 397 -12.58 24.27 35.00
N SER A 398 -13.25 24.82 33.98
CA SER A 398 -14.05 26.03 34.08
C SER A 398 -15.50 25.68 34.41
N ASN A 399 -15.96 25.89 35.65
CA ASN A 399 -17.36 25.76 36.08
C ASN A 399 -18.34 26.76 35.39
N ASN A 400 -18.04 27.21 34.17
CA ASN A 400 -18.84 28.14 33.38
C ASN A 400 -19.49 27.39 32.22
N SER A 401 -20.74 26.98 32.44
CA SER A 401 -21.64 26.39 31.44
C SER A 401 -21.92 27.30 30.23
N ASN A 402 -21.49 28.56 30.26
CA ASN A 402 -21.76 29.56 29.21
C ASN A 402 -20.61 29.73 28.18
N LEU A 403 -19.52 28.96 28.30
CA LEU A 403 -18.44 28.92 27.29
C LEU A 403 -18.51 27.70 26.36
N ALA A 404 -19.51 26.84 26.54
CA ALA A 404 -19.87 25.78 25.61
C ALA A 404 -20.49 26.35 24.33
N ASN A 405 -19.76 27.19 23.61
CA ASN A 405 -20.01 27.34 22.19
C ASN A 405 -19.64 26.00 21.55
N ASN A 406 -20.64 25.14 21.38
CA ASN A 406 -20.60 23.81 20.74
C ASN A 406 -19.99 23.80 19.31
N ASN A 407 -19.56 24.95 18.79
CA ASN A 407 -19.19 25.14 17.38
C ASN A 407 -17.73 24.78 17.07
N ASN A 408 -16.95 24.26 18.02
CA ASN A 408 -15.53 23.99 17.83
C ASN A 408 -15.12 22.62 18.38
N ASN A 409 -16.01 21.64 18.28
CA ASN A 409 -15.73 20.24 18.57
C ASN A 409 -15.04 19.61 17.35
N ILE A 410 -13.97 18.85 17.57
CA ILE A 410 -13.19 18.22 16.50
C ILE A 410 -13.02 16.75 16.84
N VAL A 411 -13.33 15.87 15.89
CA VAL A 411 -12.99 14.46 15.98
C VAL A 411 -11.92 14.16 14.94
N LEU A 412 -10.78 13.66 15.39
CA LEU A 412 -9.65 13.32 14.54
C LEU A 412 -9.93 12.01 13.80
N THR A 413 -9.20 11.77 12.71
CA THR A 413 -9.27 10.52 11.93
C THR A 413 -8.96 9.27 12.76
N CYS A 414 -8.14 9.41 13.81
CA CYS A 414 -7.89 8.30 14.73
C CYS A 414 -9.11 7.90 15.56
N GLY A 415 -10.15 8.74 15.65
CA GLY A 415 -11.37 8.53 16.44
C GLY A 415 -11.41 9.31 17.75
N HIS A 416 -10.28 9.81 18.25
CA HIS A 416 -10.29 10.68 19.43
C HIS A 416 -10.90 12.04 19.12
N ALA A 417 -11.65 12.56 20.08
CA ALA A 417 -12.37 13.82 19.99
C ALA A 417 -11.84 14.84 20.99
N TYR A 418 -11.81 16.10 20.59
CA TYR A 418 -11.26 17.21 21.35
C TYR A 418 -12.09 18.46 21.17
N HIS A 419 -12.22 19.25 22.23
CA HIS A 419 -12.54 20.67 22.05
C HIS A 419 -11.36 21.33 21.32
N LYS A 420 -11.62 22.23 20.37
CA LYS A 420 -10.58 22.93 19.59
C LYS A 420 -9.50 23.54 20.48
N GLN A 421 -9.88 24.22 21.57
CA GLN A 421 -8.93 24.80 22.53
C GLN A 421 -8.01 23.74 23.17
N CYS A 422 -8.55 22.56 23.50
CA CYS A 422 -7.75 21.44 24.02
C CYS A 422 -6.80 20.91 22.94
N LEU A 423 -7.27 20.80 21.70
CA LEU A 423 -6.45 20.33 20.57
C LEU A 423 -5.34 21.33 20.21
N ASP A 424 -5.61 22.63 20.29
CA ASP A 424 -4.65 23.71 20.02
C ASP A 424 -3.48 23.65 21.03
N LEU A 425 -3.76 23.35 22.30
CA LEU A 425 -2.71 23.10 23.31
C LEU A 425 -1.84 21.88 22.97
N LEU A 426 -2.43 20.87 22.33
CA LEU A 426 -1.73 19.69 21.82
C LEU A 426 -1.10 19.93 20.43
N LYS A 427 -1.14 21.17 19.91
CA LYS A 427 -0.64 21.56 18.58
C LYS A 427 -1.23 20.71 17.44
N GLY A 428 -2.50 20.34 17.55
CA GLY A 428 -3.18 19.52 16.53
C GLY A 428 -2.91 18.01 16.65
N ASN A 429 -2.11 17.56 17.61
CA ASN A 429 -1.68 16.17 17.69
C ASN A 429 -2.52 15.34 18.68
N CYS A 430 -2.73 14.07 18.35
CA CYS A 430 -3.23 13.09 19.30
C CYS A 430 -2.06 12.45 20.06
N GLU A 431 -1.86 12.82 21.32
CA GLU A 431 -0.77 12.30 22.16
C GLU A 431 -0.83 10.78 22.34
N TYR A 432 -2.02 10.20 22.49
CA TYR A 432 -2.19 8.75 22.62
C TYR A 432 -1.70 7.99 21.39
N CYS A 433 -2.06 8.48 20.20
CA CYS A 433 -1.62 7.88 18.94
C CYS A 433 -0.12 8.12 18.73
N PHE A 434 0.40 9.31 19.07
CA PHE A 434 1.83 9.61 18.99
C PHE A 434 2.67 8.65 19.84
N ASN A 435 2.27 8.43 21.10
CA ASN A 435 2.93 7.49 22.00
C ASN A 435 2.85 6.06 21.49
N TYR A 436 1.68 5.63 21.00
CA TYR A 436 1.51 4.31 20.39
C TYR A 436 2.44 4.10 19.19
N LEU A 437 2.47 5.06 18.26
CA LEU A 437 3.29 4.96 17.05
C LEU A 437 4.79 4.96 17.39
N SER A 438 5.22 5.84 18.29
CA SER A 438 6.62 5.92 18.75
C SER A 438 7.12 4.60 19.34
N LEU A 439 6.33 3.99 20.24
CA LEU A 439 6.68 2.68 20.82
C LEU A 439 6.74 1.56 19.78
N ASN A 440 5.89 1.62 18.75
CA ASN A 440 5.92 0.61 17.69
C ASN A 440 7.08 0.81 16.70
N ILE A 441 7.51 2.05 16.46
CA ILE A 441 8.75 2.33 15.72
C ILE A 441 9.94 1.66 16.43
N GLU A 442 10.08 1.86 17.74
CA GLU A 442 11.17 1.25 18.52
C GLU A 442 11.16 -0.28 18.45
N LYS A 443 9.98 -0.90 18.60
CA LYS A 443 9.81 -2.35 18.49
C LYS A 443 10.20 -2.87 17.11
N ASN A 444 9.70 -2.23 16.05
CA ASN A 444 9.95 -2.63 14.67
C ASN A 444 11.44 -2.48 14.30
N ILE A 445 12.07 -1.36 14.71
CA ILE A 445 13.50 -1.12 14.49
C ILE A 445 14.35 -2.12 15.28
N THR A 446 13.99 -2.44 16.52
CA THR A 446 14.73 -3.43 17.33
C THR A 446 14.70 -4.82 16.67
N SER A 447 13.52 -5.25 16.22
CA SER A 447 13.35 -6.50 15.45
C SER A 447 14.17 -6.49 14.15
N LEU A 448 14.11 -5.39 13.39
CA LEU A 448 14.87 -5.22 12.16
C LEU A 448 16.38 -5.28 12.40
N LYS A 449 16.90 -4.53 13.38
CA LYS A 449 18.32 -4.55 13.75
C LYS A 449 18.77 -5.97 14.08
N LYS A 450 18.04 -6.69 14.94
CA LYS A 450 18.36 -8.09 15.27
C LYS A 450 18.56 -8.92 14.00
N ARG A 451 17.68 -8.76 12.99
CA ARG A 451 17.80 -9.45 11.71
C ARG A 451 19.04 -9.01 10.92
N LEU A 452 19.28 -7.72 10.76
CA LEU A 452 20.41 -7.19 9.98
C LEU A 452 21.79 -7.55 10.56
N PHE A 453 21.90 -7.69 11.89
CA PHE A 453 23.15 -8.07 12.56
C PHE A 453 23.33 -9.59 12.71
N THR A 454 22.35 -10.41 12.30
CA THR A 454 22.45 -11.87 12.44
C THR A 454 23.51 -12.42 11.46
N PRO A 455 24.50 -13.21 11.92
CA PRO A 455 25.52 -13.80 11.04
C PRO A 455 24.91 -14.75 10.01
N LEU A 456 25.55 -14.87 8.83
CA LEU A 456 25.16 -15.86 7.82
C LEU A 456 25.43 -17.28 8.34
N LYS A 457 24.55 -18.23 8.01
CA LYS A 457 24.72 -19.66 8.33
C LYS A 457 24.69 -20.49 7.05
N ASP A 458 25.35 -21.64 7.04
CA ASP A 458 25.53 -22.46 5.83
C ASP A 458 24.28 -23.19 5.33
N ASN A 459 23.17 -23.15 6.07
CA ASN A 459 21.87 -23.68 5.66
C ASN A 459 20.74 -22.79 6.22
N GLU A 460 20.81 -21.50 5.93
CA GLU A 460 19.81 -20.55 6.42
C GLU A 460 18.48 -20.81 5.70
N LYS A 461 17.51 -21.37 6.43
CA LYS A 461 16.12 -21.38 5.97
C LYS A 461 15.70 -19.93 5.71
N PRO A 462 14.87 -19.67 4.68
CA PRO A 462 14.31 -18.35 4.48
C PRO A 462 13.80 -17.82 5.82
N LEU A 463 14.22 -16.62 6.20
CA LEU A 463 13.69 -15.89 7.35
C LEU A 463 12.29 -15.38 6.99
N VAL A 464 11.40 -16.32 6.65
CA VAL A 464 9.96 -16.18 6.71
C VAL A 464 9.68 -16.32 8.21
N GLU A 465 9.57 -15.18 8.89
CA GLU A 465 8.79 -15.17 10.13
C GLU A 465 7.41 -15.66 9.68
N ASP A 466 6.91 -16.73 10.30
CA ASP A 466 5.62 -17.35 9.99
C ASP A 466 4.64 -16.25 9.59
N GLU A 467 4.25 -16.21 8.32
CA GLU A 467 3.00 -15.53 8.00
C GLU A 467 1.98 -16.21 8.90
N ASP A 468 1.35 -15.48 9.83
CA ASP A 468 0.16 -15.98 10.47
C ASP A 468 -0.69 -16.59 9.34
N ASN A 469 -0.86 -17.92 9.41
CA ASN A 469 -1.34 -18.78 8.34
C ASN A 469 -2.57 -18.21 7.63
N ASP A 470 -2.34 -17.44 6.57
CA ASP A 470 -3.31 -17.17 5.52
C ASP A 470 -2.67 -17.44 4.15
N SER A 471 -1.66 -18.32 4.08
CA SER A 471 -1.30 -19.00 2.83
C SER A 471 -2.37 -20.05 2.47
N LEU A 472 -3.62 -19.61 2.34
CA LEU A 472 -4.64 -20.37 1.64
C LEU A 472 -4.34 -20.25 0.15
N SER A 473 -4.35 -21.42 -0.50
CA SER A 473 -4.01 -21.65 -1.90
C SER A 473 -4.55 -20.57 -2.84
N GLU A 474 -3.75 -20.21 -3.84
CA GLU A 474 -4.24 -19.57 -5.06
C GLU A 474 -5.24 -20.53 -5.73
N ASN A 475 -6.49 -20.51 -5.27
CA ASN A 475 -7.58 -21.09 -6.02
C ASN A 475 -7.81 -20.17 -7.21
N ASN A 476 -7.21 -20.54 -8.34
CA ASN A 476 -7.55 -20.06 -9.67
C ASN A 476 -8.99 -20.47 -10.01
N ASN A 477 -9.96 -19.87 -9.32
CA ASN A 477 -11.30 -19.73 -9.86
C ASN A 477 -11.26 -18.51 -10.77
N ASP A 478 -11.69 -18.70 -12.01
CA ASP A 478 -11.76 -17.67 -13.05
C ASP A 478 -12.79 -16.58 -12.70
N GLU A 479 -12.45 -15.74 -11.72
CA GLU A 479 -13.08 -14.44 -11.54
C GLU A 479 -12.58 -13.53 -12.68
N ASN A 480 -13.24 -13.64 -13.83
CA ASN A 480 -13.07 -12.68 -14.91
C ASN A 480 -14.06 -11.53 -14.70
N ILE A 481 -13.56 -10.33 -14.44
CA ILE A 481 -14.34 -9.09 -14.38
C ILE A 481 -15.20 -8.96 -15.65
N GLU A 482 -14.69 -9.40 -16.80
CA GLU A 482 -15.41 -9.35 -18.07
C GLU A 482 -16.67 -10.23 -18.05
N ASN A 483 -16.61 -11.45 -17.51
CA ASN A 483 -17.79 -12.33 -17.36
C ASN A 483 -18.82 -11.74 -16.38
N ASN A 484 -18.37 -11.01 -15.35
CA ASN A 484 -19.27 -10.33 -14.41
C ASN A 484 -19.88 -9.05 -15.02
N LEU A 485 -19.17 -8.35 -15.89
CA LEU A 485 -19.65 -7.16 -16.60
C LEU A 485 -20.57 -7.49 -17.80
N GLU A 486 -20.45 -8.68 -18.39
CA GLU A 486 -21.34 -9.18 -19.45
C GLU A 486 -22.73 -9.57 -18.89
N ILE A 487 -22.83 -10.06 -17.66
CA ILE A 487 -24.13 -10.33 -16.99
C ILE A 487 -24.88 -9.03 -16.65
N ILE A 488 -24.18 -7.91 -16.52
CA ILE A 488 -24.82 -6.60 -16.33
C ILE A 488 -25.48 -6.12 -17.64
N GLU A 489 -24.99 -6.55 -18.81
CA GLU A 489 -25.62 -6.23 -20.12
C GLU A 489 -27.04 -6.79 -20.18
N SER A 490 -27.24 -8.05 -19.80
CA SER A 490 -28.56 -8.68 -19.87
C SER A 490 -29.58 -8.09 -18.90
N ASN A 491 -29.16 -7.39 -17.85
CA ASN A 491 -30.07 -6.76 -16.88
C ASN A 491 -30.33 -5.28 -17.18
N ILE A 492 -29.39 -4.58 -17.82
CA ILE A 492 -29.58 -3.17 -18.24
C ILE A 492 -30.42 -3.11 -19.52
N ASP A 493 -30.24 -4.05 -20.46
CA ASP A 493 -31.01 -4.08 -21.71
C ASP A 493 -32.46 -4.58 -21.52
N ASN A 494 -32.81 -5.04 -20.30
CA ASN A 494 -34.15 -5.50 -19.90
C ASN A 494 -34.87 -4.53 -18.96
N LEU A 495 -34.34 -3.31 -18.77
CA LEU A 495 -34.99 -2.16 -18.13
C LEU A 495 -35.33 -1.11 -19.20
#